data_AF-A0A3B0V693-F1
#
_entry.id   AF-A0A3B0V693-F1
#
_cell.length_a   1.000
_cell.length_b   1.000
_cell.length_c   1.000
_cell.angle_alpha   90.00
_cell.angle_beta   90.00
_cell.angle_gamma   90.00
#
_symmetry.space_group_name_H-M   'P 1'
#
loop_
_entity.id
_entity.type
_entity.pdbx_description
1 polymer ?
#
loop_
_entity_poly.entity_id
_entity_poly.type
_entity_poly.pdbx_seq_one_letter_code
_entity_poly.pdbx_strand_id
1 'polypeptide(L)' 'MEFLQLSNQNIKHDHICCAISDKKCKDGYEAKKDWLSKEFNNGYVFRRLNERAKVFIEYG' A
#
# COMPACT_ATOMS: atom_id res chain seq x y z
N MET A 1 7.13 15.71 9.25
CA MET A 1 6.92 14.46 8.50
C MET A 1 5.47 14.08 8.65
N GLU A 2 4.73 14.06 7.54
CA GLU A 2 3.31 13.72 7.53
C GLU A 2 3.16 12.28 7.04
N PHE A 3 2.34 11.49 7.74
CA PHE A 3 2.02 10.13 7.35
C PHE A 3 0.59 10.07 6.84
N LEU A 4 0.41 9.45 5.67
CA LEU A 4 -0.88 9.16 5.10
C LEU A 4 -1.26 7.73 5.46
N GLN A 5 -2.43 7.58 6.09
CA GLN A 5 -3.00 6.26 6.32
C GLN A 5 -3.62 5.74 5.02
N LEU A 6 -3.28 4.50 4.67
CA LEU A 6 -3.88 3.79 3.55
C LEU A 6 -5.22 3.16 3.95
N SER A 7 -6.13 3.12 3.00
CA SER A 7 -7.46 2.56 3.09
C SER A 7 -7.83 1.91 1.75
N ASN A 8 -8.87 1.09 1.75
CA ASN A 8 -9.39 0.45 0.52
C ASN A 8 -9.77 1.45 -0.60
N GLN A 9 -10.03 2.71 -0.27
CA GLN A 9 -10.37 3.74 -1.24
C GLN A 9 -9.11 4.36 -1.86
N ASN A 10 -8.13 4.75 -1.05
CA ASN A 10 -6.92 5.39 -1.56
C ASN A 10 -5.99 4.40 -2.25
N ILE A 11 -5.88 3.16 -1.75
CA ILE A 11 -4.95 2.15 -2.27
C ILE A 11 -5.21 1.74 -3.73
N LYS A 12 -6.46 1.90 -4.18
CA LYS A 12 -6.85 1.62 -5.56
C LYS A 12 -6.39 2.71 -6.52
N HIS A 13 -6.39 3.96 -6.06
CA HIS A 13 -6.06 5.14 -6.86
C HIS A 13 -4.58 5.53 -6.74
N ASP A 14 -4.00 5.37 -5.57
CA ASP A 14 -2.61 5.71 -5.29
C ASP A 14 -1.63 4.70 -5.87
N HIS A 15 -0.52 5.23 -6.39
CA HIS A 15 0.60 4.40 -6.82
C HIS A 15 1.38 3.89 -5.61
N ILE A 16 1.33 2.57 -5.40
CA ILE A 16 2.14 1.90 -4.38
C ILE A 16 3.48 1.54 -5.00
N CYS A 17 4.57 2.12 -4.49
CA CYS A 17 5.91 1.74 -4.92
C CYS A 17 6.19 0.27 -4.54
N CYS A 18 6.50 -0.55 -5.54
CA CYS A 18 7.05 -1.89 -5.38
C CYS A 18 8.57 -1.81 -5.60
N ALA A 19 9.32 -2.64 -4.86
CA ALA A 19 10.78 -2.74 -5.05
C ALA A 19 11.17 -3.18 -6.47
N ILE A 20 10.21 -3.77 -7.20
CA ILE A 20 10.36 -4.23 -8.57
C ILE A 20 9.57 -3.27 -9.47
N SER A 21 10.28 -2.37 -10.14
CA SER A 21 9.71 -1.30 -10.97
C SER A 21 9.60 -1.69 -12.46
N ASP A 22 9.71 -2.98 -12.79
CA ASP A 22 9.65 -3.44 -14.17
C ASP A 22 8.22 -3.39 -14.73
N LYS A 23 8.07 -3.08 -16.03
CA LYS A 23 6.75 -2.99 -16.71
C LYS A 23 5.94 -4.29 -16.62
N LYS A 24 6.58 -5.43 -16.34
CA LYS A 24 5.92 -6.72 -16.12
C LYS A 24 5.24 -6.86 -14.75
N CYS A 25 5.43 -5.91 -13.83
CA CYS A 25 4.93 -6.03 -12.45
C CYS A 25 3.48 -5.57 -12.24
N LYS A 26 2.67 -5.27 -13.27
CA LYS A 26 1.24 -4.93 -13.11
C LYS A 26 0.51 -5.94 -12.22
N ASP A 27 0.72 -7.24 -12.44
CA ASP A 27 0.12 -8.30 -11.63
C ASP A 27 0.62 -8.25 -10.18
N GLY A 28 1.89 -7.89 -9.96
CA GLY A 28 2.45 -7.70 -8.61
C GLY A 28 1.87 -6.50 -7.87
N TYR A 29 1.54 -5.41 -8.57
CA TYR A 29 0.86 -4.26 -7.97
C TYR A 29 -0.56 -4.62 -7.56
N GLU A 30 -1.31 -5.29 -8.44
CA GLU A 30 -2.69 -5.68 -8.14
C GLU A 30 -2.75 -6.74 -7.05
N ALA A 31 -1.86 -7.74 -7.07
CA ALA A 31 -1.75 -8.73 -5.99
C ALA A 31 -1.40 -8.07 -4.64
N LYS A 32 -0.52 -7.07 -4.63
CA LYS A 32 -0.19 -6.33 -3.41
C LYS A 32 -1.36 -5.48 -2.92
N LYS A 33 -2.09 -4.81 -3.81
CA LYS A 33 -3.31 -4.06 -3.45
C LYS A 33 -4.36 -4.98 -2.87
N ASP A 34 -4.58 -6.15 -3.46
CA ASP A 34 -5.54 -7.15 -2.98
C ASP A 34 -5.13 -7.69 -1.60
N TRP A 35 -3.85 -7.99 -1.40
CA TRP A 35 -3.32 -8.40 -0.10
C TRP A 35 -3.54 -7.32 0.97
N LEU A 36 -3.10 -6.08 0.71
CA LEU A 36 -3.31 -4.95 1.62
C LEU A 36 -4.80 -4.72 1.92
N SER A 37 -5.66 -4.89 0.91
CA SER A 37 -7.11 -4.76 1.05
C SER A 37 -7.71 -5.76 2.03
N LYS A 38 -7.22 -7.01 1.99
CA LYS A 38 -7.59 -8.07 2.93
C LYS A 38 -7.07 -7.79 4.33
N GLU A 39 -5.82 -7.34 4.44
CA GLU A 39 -5.21 -7.03 5.74
C GLU A 39 -5.91 -5.86 6.47
N PHE A 40 -6.48 -4.88 5.74
CA PHE A 40 -7.32 -3.86 6.40
C PHE A 40 -8.51 -4.48 7.15
N ASN A 41 -9.10 -5.57 6.65
CA ASN A 41 -10.20 -6.27 7.33
C ASN A 41 -9.72 -7.05 8.56
N ASN A 42 -8.43 -7.37 8.64
CA ASN A 42 -7.81 -8.02 9.81
C ASN A 42 -7.48 -7.01 10.93
N GLY A 43 -7.78 -5.72 10.73
CA GLY A 43 -7.51 -4.66 11.70
C GLY A 43 -6.11 -4.03 11.58
N TYR A 44 -5.34 -4.37 10.54
CA TYR A 44 -4.02 -3.77 10.31
C TYR A 44 -4.14 -2.34 9.76
N VAL A 45 -3.30 -1.45 10.29
CA VAL A 45 -3.22 -0.06 9.84
C VAL A 45 -1.95 0.11 9.00
N PHE A 46 -2.13 0.52 7.75
CA PHE A 46 -1.00 0.78 6.86
C PHE A 46 -0.77 2.28 6.73
N ARG A 47 0.47 2.72 6.92
CA ARG A 47 0.83 4.14 6.81
C ARG A 47 2.00 4.30 5.84
N ARG A 48 1.98 5.35 5.03
CA ARG A 48 3.12 5.75 4.20
C ARG A 48 3.50 7.19 4.52
N LEU A 49 4.74 7.57 4.25
CA LEU A 49 5.12 8.99 4.27
C LEU A 49 4.38 9.72 3.14
N ASN A 50 4.03 11.00 3.34
CA ASN A 50 3.53 11.87 2.26
C ASN A 50 4.66 12.29 1.29
N GLU A 51 5.45 11.31 0.86
CA GLU A 51 6.53 11.42 -0.11
C GLU A 51 6.65 10.08 -0.85
N ARG A 52 7.63 9.93 -1.77
CA ARG A 52 7.88 8.68 -2.51
C ARG A 52 8.53 7.61 -1.62
N ALA A 53 7.78 7.13 -0.63
CA ALA A 53 8.24 6.18 0.38
C ALA A 53 7.54 4.82 0.27
N LYS A 54 8.12 3.83 0.95
CA LYS A 54 7.52 2.51 1.12
C LYS A 54 6.37 2.58 2.14
N VAL A 55 5.45 1.63 2.04
CA VAL A 55 4.33 1.46 2.97
C VAL A 55 4.82 0.69 4.20
N PHE A 56 4.43 1.16 5.38
CA PHE A 56 4.67 0.53 6.68
C PHE A 56 3.38 -0.11 7.20
N ILE A 57 3.54 -1.15 8.02
CA ILE A 57 2.44 -1.82 8.72
C ILE A 57 2.58 -1.49 10.19
N GLU A 58 1.49 -1.02 10.78
CA GLU A 58 1.37 -0.81 12.22
C GLU A 58 0.41 -1.88 12.77
N TYR A 59 0.88 -2.58 13.80
CA TYR A 59 0.08 -3.51 14.57
C TYR A 59 -0.68 -2.69 15.62
N GLY A 60 -2.01 -2.74 15.56
CA GLY A 60 -2.89 -2.16 16.58
C GLY A 60 -2.92 -3.00 17.86
#